data_AF-A0A2D3NAE5-F1
#
_entry.id   AF-A0A2D3NAE5-F1
#
_cell.length_a   1.000
_cell.length_b   1.000
_cell.length_c   1.000
_cell.angle_alpha   90.00
_cell.angle_beta   90.00
_cell.angle_gamma   90.00
#
_symmetry.space_group_name_H-M   'P 1'
#
loop_
_entity.id
_entity.type
_entity.pdbx_description
1 polymer ?
#
loop_
_entity_poly.entity_id
_entity_poly.type
_entity_poly.pdbx_seq_one_letter_code
_entity_poly.pdbx_strand_id
1 'polypeptide(L)'
;MNKKEYEFREFVNACNQNQFIIGQGNPLSNILIIGCEPNDTDELKINNKTHTNECLNNINGKSFKDLWKFHKKRNEGWTWSKYQKIINVVYPDRKHINGIIDFEEIAFCTELNNVCARHSADADKSTISSKLDLFRTSNFIQSFPVVILACGRYINNYGEDRQIDDTFGRNGHLVG
;
A
#
# COMPACT_ATOMS: atom_id res chain seq x y z
N MET A 1 3.15 -22.00 -6.75
CA MET A 1 3.08 -20.59 -6.31
C MET A 1 1.82 -19.99 -6.92
N ASN A 2 0.98 -19.34 -6.12
CA ASN A 2 -0.24 -18.70 -6.61
C ASN A 2 0.16 -17.57 -7.60
N LYS A 3 -0.64 -17.35 -8.66
CA LYS A 3 -0.43 -16.26 -9.63
C LYS A 3 -0.16 -14.91 -8.95
N LYS A 4 -0.96 -14.54 -7.95
CA LYS A 4 -0.82 -13.26 -7.23
C LYS A 4 0.45 -13.21 -6.37
N GLU A 5 0.92 -14.34 -5.85
CA GLU A 5 2.24 -14.41 -5.18
C GLU A 5 3.39 -14.19 -6.17
N TYR A 6 3.29 -14.74 -7.37
CA TYR A 6 4.27 -14.51 -8.44
C TYR A 6 4.30 -13.04 -8.84
N GLU A 7 3.13 -12.45 -9.09
CA GLU A 7 3.00 -11.03 -9.43
C GLU A 7 3.55 -10.12 -8.31
N PHE A 8 3.32 -10.48 -7.04
CA PHE A 8 3.88 -9.75 -5.91
C PHE A 8 5.42 -9.80 -5.90
N ARG A 9 6.05 -10.94 -6.21
CA ARG A 9 7.51 -11.03 -6.33
C ARG A 9 8.04 -10.13 -7.45
N GLU A 10 7.37 -10.10 -8.59
CA GLU A 10 7.75 -9.20 -9.69
C GLU A 10 7.63 -7.72 -9.28
N PHE A 11 6.58 -7.37 -8.55
CA PHE A 11 6.42 -6.03 -7.99
C PHE A 11 7.53 -5.67 -6.97
N VAL A 12 7.92 -6.60 -6.11
CA VAL A 12 9.04 -6.44 -5.16
C VAL A 12 10.35 -6.22 -5.91
N ASN A 13 10.62 -7.00 -6.96
CA ASN A 13 11.81 -6.84 -7.80
C ASN A 13 11.87 -5.46 -8.44
N ALA A 14 10.76 -5.00 -9.02
CA ALA A 14 10.67 -3.67 -9.62
C ALA A 14 10.85 -2.54 -8.58
N CYS A 15 10.27 -2.68 -7.39
CA CYS A 15 10.48 -1.71 -6.30
C CYS A 15 11.96 -1.68 -5.86
N ASN A 16 12.61 -2.84 -5.75
CA ASN A 16 14.02 -2.91 -5.38
C ASN A 16 14.92 -2.23 -6.41
N GLN A 17 14.70 -2.46 -7.71
CA GLN A 17 15.46 -1.83 -8.80
C GLN A 17 15.32 -0.30 -8.78
N ASN A 18 14.12 0.21 -8.52
CA ASN A 18 13.82 1.64 -8.52
C ASN A 18 13.97 2.31 -7.14
N GLN A 19 14.49 1.59 -6.15
CA GLN A 19 14.64 2.05 -4.76
C GLN A 19 13.34 2.51 -4.09
N PHE A 20 12.18 2.01 -4.53
CA PHE A 20 10.90 2.34 -3.94
C PHE A 20 10.59 1.51 -2.69
N ILE A 21 9.80 2.08 -1.79
CA ILE A 21 9.11 1.31 -0.76
C ILE A 21 8.14 0.30 -1.41
N ILE A 22 8.13 -0.92 -0.90
CA ILE A 22 7.26 -2.00 -1.40
C ILE A 22 5.87 -1.81 -0.79
N GLY A 23 5.81 -1.61 0.52
CA GLY A 23 4.56 -1.63 1.28
C GLY A 23 4.48 -2.82 2.22
N GLN A 24 3.35 -2.98 2.89
CA GLN A 24 3.12 -4.00 3.91
C GLN A 24 1.66 -4.43 3.92
N GLY A 25 1.35 -5.54 4.58
CA GLY A 25 0.00 -6.08 4.62
C GLY A 25 -0.13 -7.36 3.81
N ASN A 26 -1.37 -7.81 3.59
CA ASN A 26 -1.64 -9.06 2.90
C ASN A 26 -1.67 -8.86 1.36
N PRO A 27 -0.62 -9.26 0.62
CA PRO A 27 -0.59 -9.12 -0.84
C PRO A 27 -1.62 -10.03 -1.55
N LEU A 28 -2.22 -11.01 -0.87
CA LEU A 28 -3.27 -11.87 -1.44
C LEU A 28 -4.68 -11.35 -1.19
N SER A 29 -4.81 -10.20 -0.54
CA SER A 29 -6.09 -9.56 -0.27
C SER A 29 -6.74 -8.97 -1.52
N ASN A 30 -7.99 -8.53 -1.39
CA ASN A 30 -8.74 -7.88 -2.45
C ASN A 30 -8.66 -6.34 -2.40
N ILE A 31 -8.12 -5.78 -1.32
CA ILE A 31 -8.09 -4.34 -1.10
C ILE A 31 -6.64 -3.87 -1.15
N LEU A 32 -6.38 -2.91 -2.03
CA LEU A 32 -5.15 -2.13 -2.05
C LEU A 32 -5.43 -0.76 -1.43
N ILE A 33 -4.62 -0.34 -0.48
CA ILE A 33 -4.61 1.01 0.07
C ILE A 33 -3.31 1.68 -0.35
N ILE A 34 -3.40 2.85 -0.96
CA ILE A 34 -2.24 3.65 -1.34
C ILE A 34 -2.26 4.93 -0.51
N GLY A 35 -1.27 5.09 0.38
CA GLY A 35 -1.05 6.32 1.12
C GLY A 35 -0.17 7.32 0.36
N CYS A 36 0.06 8.49 0.97
CA CYS A 36 0.92 9.50 0.38
C CYS A 36 2.40 9.16 0.51
N GLU A 37 2.86 8.86 1.73
CA GLU A 37 4.27 8.87 2.10
C GLU A 37 4.57 7.85 3.21
N PRO A 38 5.75 7.22 3.20
CA PRO A 38 6.21 6.40 4.31
C PRO A 38 6.48 7.24 5.56
N ASN A 39 6.48 6.62 6.74
CA ASN A 39 7.06 7.29 7.91
C ASN A 39 8.59 7.43 7.71
N ASP A 40 9.12 8.60 8.03
CA ASP A 40 10.36 9.18 7.49
C ASP A 40 11.68 8.61 8.01
N THR A 41 12.10 7.41 7.59
CA THR A 41 13.52 7.03 7.65
C THR A 41 13.93 6.13 6.47
N ASP A 42 15.13 6.32 5.92
CA ASP A 42 15.73 5.34 4.99
C ASP A 42 15.87 3.95 5.65
N GLU A 43 16.02 3.92 6.97
CA GLU A 43 15.95 2.72 7.79
C GLU A 43 14.61 1.98 7.61
N LEU A 44 13.47 2.68 7.53
CA LEU A 44 12.18 2.05 7.30
C LEU A 44 12.06 1.43 5.90
N LYS A 45 12.67 2.04 4.87
CA LYS A 45 12.73 1.42 3.53
C LYS A 45 13.59 0.17 3.54
N ILE A 46 14.76 0.23 4.17
CA ILE A 46 15.66 -0.92 4.33
C ILE A 46 14.94 -2.03 5.09
N ASN A 47 14.30 -1.70 6.21
CA ASN A 47 13.54 -2.65 7.02
C ASN A 47 12.37 -3.24 6.23
N ASN A 48 11.66 -2.45 5.43
CA ASN A 48 10.58 -2.93 4.58
C ASN A 48 11.08 -3.94 3.52
N LYS A 49 12.19 -3.64 2.85
CA LYS A 49 12.82 -4.54 1.88
C LYS A 49 13.34 -5.81 2.54
N THR A 50 14.09 -5.70 3.63
CA THR A 50 14.64 -6.83 4.38
C THR A 50 13.52 -7.75 4.87
N HIS A 51 12.52 -7.20 5.57
CA HIS A 51 11.37 -7.98 6.07
C HIS A 51 10.62 -8.69 4.94
N THR A 52 10.36 -8.00 3.82
CA THR A 52 9.68 -8.59 2.66
C THR A 52 10.50 -9.74 2.06
N ASN A 53 11.81 -9.55 1.88
CA ASN A 53 12.70 -10.58 1.34
C ASN A 53 12.80 -11.80 2.26
N GLU A 54 12.85 -11.59 3.58
CA GLU A 54 12.83 -12.69 4.55
C GLU A 54 11.54 -13.50 4.46
N CYS A 55 10.39 -12.82 4.41
CA CYS A 55 9.07 -13.46 4.29
C CYS A 55 8.93 -14.24 2.97
N LEU A 56 9.40 -13.66 1.86
CA LEU A 56 9.31 -14.29 0.54
C LEU A 56 10.23 -15.52 0.40
N ASN A 57 11.36 -15.55 1.10
CA ASN A 57 12.35 -16.62 0.95
C ASN A 57 12.39 -17.58 2.14
N ASN A 58 11.45 -17.44 3.07
CA ASN A 58 11.37 -18.21 4.32
C ASN A 58 12.67 -18.19 5.16
N ILE A 59 13.28 -17.01 5.29
CA ILE A 59 14.55 -16.81 5.99
C ILE A 59 14.28 -16.33 7.43
N ASN A 60 15.18 -16.62 8.36
CA ASN A 60 15.10 -16.16 9.76
C ASN A 60 13.78 -16.54 10.47
N GLY A 61 13.19 -17.67 10.08
CA GLY A 61 11.92 -18.14 10.63
C GLY A 61 10.69 -17.33 10.19
N LYS A 62 10.85 -16.41 9.22
CA LYS A 62 9.75 -15.68 8.60
C LYS A 62 9.13 -16.50 7.49
N SER A 63 7.90 -16.16 7.15
CA SER A 63 7.12 -16.74 6.08
C SER A 63 6.25 -15.67 5.43
N PHE A 64 5.59 -16.04 4.33
CA PHE A 64 4.66 -15.14 3.64
C PHE A 64 3.55 -14.59 4.54
N LYS A 65 3.14 -15.33 5.58
CA LYS A 65 2.11 -14.89 6.53
C LYS A 65 2.58 -13.78 7.46
N ASP A 66 3.88 -13.55 7.55
CA ASP A 66 4.48 -12.53 8.40
C ASP A 66 4.57 -11.16 7.70
N LEU A 67 4.07 -11.04 6.45
CA LEU A 67 4.07 -9.79 5.69
C LEU A 67 3.17 -8.70 6.29
N TRP A 68 2.11 -9.08 7.01
CA TRP A 68 1.23 -8.17 7.73
C TRP A 68 1.42 -8.32 9.25
N LYS A 69 1.16 -7.24 9.99
CA LYS A 69 1.39 -7.20 11.43
C LYS A 69 0.17 -6.69 12.18
N PHE A 70 0.04 -7.16 13.41
CA PHE A 70 -0.91 -6.58 14.36
C PHE A 70 -0.26 -5.44 15.12
N HIS A 71 -0.97 -4.32 15.19
CA HIS A 71 -0.50 -3.15 15.91
C HIS A 71 -1.42 -2.83 17.08
N LYS A 72 -0.87 -2.38 18.20
CA LYS A 72 -1.70 -1.82 19.27
C LYS A 72 -2.29 -0.50 18.79
N LYS A 73 -3.60 -0.31 18.97
CA LYS A 73 -4.26 0.96 18.73
C LYS A 73 -3.59 2.03 19.61
N ARG A 74 -3.09 3.10 18.96
CA ARG A 74 -2.49 4.25 19.65
C ARG A 74 -3.54 5.34 19.82
N ASN A 75 -3.68 6.23 18.84
CA ASN A 75 -4.60 7.38 18.87
C ASN A 75 -5.52 7.37 17.65
N GLU A 76 -6.72 7.93 17.77
CA GLU A 76 -7.72 7.92 16.68
C GLU A 76 -7.31 8.71 15.44
N GLY A 77 -6.43 9.72 15.59
CA GLY A 77 -5.93 10.54 14.49
C GLY A 77 -4.95 9.81 13.56
N TRP A 78 -4.47 8.63 13.94
CA TRP A 78 -3.49 7.87 13.16
C TRP A 78 -4.12 7.29 11.89
N THR A 79 -3.38 7.37 10.78
CA THR A 79 -3.82 6.88 9.46
C THR A 79 -4.31 5.43 9.51
N TRP A 80 -3.57 4.54 10.17
CA TRP A 80 -3.96 3.14 10.30
C TRP A 80 -5.23 2.94 11.14
N SER A 81 -5.51 3.81 12.11
CA SER A 81 -6.79 3.77 12.84
C SER A 81 -7.97 4.11 11.92
N LYS A 82 -7.76 4.93 10.90
CA LYS A 82 -8.79 5.23 9.88
C LYS A 82 -8.99 4.05 8.95
N TYR A 83 -7.91 3.42 8.47
CA TYR A 83 -8.01 2.20 7.66
C TYR A 83 -8.72 1.08 8.42
N GLN A 84 -8.41 0.92 9.71
CA GLN A 84 -9.12 0.00 10.61
C GLN A 84 -10.63 0.29 10.68
N LYS A 85 -11.02 1.57 10.82
CA LYS A 85 -12.44 1.98 10.85
C LYS A 85 -13.14 1.64 9.53
N ILE A 86 -12.52 1.92 8.38
CA ILE A 86 -13.08 1.58 7.06
C ILE A 86 -13.31 0.07 6.97
N ILE A 87 -12.30 -0.72 7.30
CA ILE A 87 -12.37 -2.18 7.26
C ILE A 87 -13.42 -2.74 8.22
N ASN A 88 -13.58 -2.17 9.42
CA ASN A 88 -14.66 -2.56 10.35
C ASN A 88 -16.05 -2.27 9.78
N VAL A 89 -16.22 -1.19 9.01
CA VAL A 89 -17.51 -0.83 8.38
C VAL A 89 -17.81 -1.74 7.19
N VAL A 90 -16.82 -2.05 6.36
CA VAL A 90 -17.00 -2.91 5.17
C VAL A 90 -17.20 -4.38 5.56
N TYR A 91 -16.55 -4.83 6.64
CA TYR A 91 -16.64 -6.21 7.13
C TYR A 91 -17.08 -6.24 8.61
N PRO A 92 -18.35 -5.94 8.91
CA PRO A 92 -18.84 -5.82 10.28
C PRO A 92 -18.79 -7.15 11.05
N ASP A 93 -18.91 -8.27 10.35
CA ASP A 93 -18.91 -9.62 10.95
C ASP A 93 -17.52 -10.24 11.11
N ARG A 94 -16.46 -9.56 10.66
CA ARG A 94 -15.10 -10.11 10.78
C ARG A 94 -14.70 -10.15 12.25
N LYS A 95 -14.01 -11.24 12.64
CA LYS A 95 -13.42 -11.34 13.98
C LYS A 95 -12.32 -10.30 14.12
N HIS A 96 -12.48 -9.40 15.09
CA HIS A 96 -11.53 -8.35 15.40
C HIS A 96 -11.37 -8.23 16.91
N ILE A 97 -10.13 -8.05 17.36
CA ILE A 97 -9.83 -7.81 18.77
C ILE A 97 -9.84 -6.31 19.02
N ASN A 98 -10.74 -5.86 19.90
CA ASN A 98 -10.81 -4.46 20.29
C ASN A 98 -9.45 -3.96 20.81
N GLY A 99 -9.00 -2.81 20.29
CA GLY A 99 -7.72 -2.21 20.65
C GLY A 99 -6.52 -2.73 19.86
N ILE A 100 -6.73 -3.65 18.92
CA ILE A 100 -5.75 -4.04 17.90
C ILE A 100 -6.07 -3.33 16.59
N ILE A 101 -5.05 -3.14 15.75
CA ILE A 101 -5.14 -2.74 14.35
C ILE A 101 -4.64 -3.94 13.56
N ASP A 102 -5.53 -4.55 12.79
CA ASP A 102 -5.36 -5.80 12.03
C ASP A 102 -5.90 -5.70 10.60
N PHE A 103 -6.26 -4.50 10.14
CA PHE A 103 -6.79 -4.28 8.79
C PHE A 103 -5.87 -4.83 7.68
N GLU A 104 -4.57 -4.93 7.96
CA GLU A 104 -3.55 -5.48 7.07
C GLU A 104 -3.76 -6.98 6.74
N GLU A 105 -4.54 -7.71 7.54
CA GLU A 105 -4.94 -9.08 7.18
C GLU A 105 -5.80 -9.11 5.91
N ILE A 106 -6.54 -8.03 5.65
CA ILE A 106 -7.52 -7.95 4.57
C ILE A 106 -7.18 -6.88 3.52
N ALA A 107 -6.05 -6.18 3.68
CA ALA A 107 -5.59 -5.17 2.76
C ALA A 107 -4.07 -5.21 2.60
N PHE A 108 -3.60 -4.91 1.40
CA PHE A 108 -2.22 -4.54 1.16
C PHE A 108 -2.10 -3.01 1.15
N CYS A 109 -1.08 -2.47 1.80
CA CYS A 109 -0.76 -1.05 1.84
C CYS A 109 0.54 -0.77 1.11
N THR A 110 0.57 0.27 0.29
CA THR A 110 1.81 0.85 -0.23
C THR A 110 1.71 2.37 -0.25
N GLU A 111 2.80 3.05 -0.62
CA GLU A 111 2.87 4.51 -0.61
C GLU A 111 3.15 5.04 -2.02
N LEU A 112 2.54 6.18 -2.34
CA LEU A 112 2.68 6.85 -3.62
C LEU A 112 4.03 7.55 -3.77
N ASN A 113 4.52 8.16 -2.70
CA ASN A 113 5.81 8.83 -2.68
C ASN A 113 6.85 7.98 -1.96
N ASN A 114 8.11 8.12 -2.37
CA ASN A 114 9.22 7.44 -1.70
C ASN A 114 9.92 8.34 -0.65
N VAL A 115 9.55 9.60 -0.56
CA VAL A 115 10.12 10.58 0.37
C VAL A 115 9.01 11.03 1.31
N CYS A 116 9.31 11.09 2.61
CA CYS A 116 8.39 11.68 3.57
C CYS A 116 8.68 13.19 3.68
N ALA A 117 7.63 13.96 3.89
CA ALA A 117 7.74 15.33 4.35
C ALA A 117 6.77 15.57 5.51
N ARG A 118 7.19 16.44 6.42
CA ARG A 118 6.33 16.84 7.54
C ARG A 118 5.05 17.53 7.07
N HIS A 119 5.11 18.20 5.91
CA HIS A 119 3.99 18.84 5.26
C HIS A 119 3.98 18.52 3.77
N SER A 120 2.79 18.24 3.23
CA SER A 120 2.62 17.84 1.83
C SER A 120 2.96 18.90 0.79
N ALA A 121 3.03 20.17 1.22
CA ALA A 121 3.46 21.27 0.37
C ALA A 121 4.97 21.23 0.11
N ASP A 122 5.74 20.71 1.08
CA ASP A 122 7.20 20.68 1.08
C ASP A 122 7.75 19.31 0.61
N ALA A 123 6.86 18.38 0.28
CA ALA A 123 7.21 17.06 -0.19
C ALA A 123 7.93 17.10 -1.53
N ASP A 124 9.06 16.41 -1.63
CA ASP A 124 9.64 16.08 -2.93
C ASP A 124 8.74 15.08 -3.64
N LYS A 125 8.10 15.53 -4.73
CA LYS A 125 7.15 14.77 -5.54
C LYS A 125 7.79 14.14 -6.78
N SER A 126 9.12 14.25 -6.93
CA SER A 126 9.86 13.76 -8.09
C SER A 126 9.62 12.29 -8.40
N THR A 127 9.38 11.46 -7.36
CA THR A 127 9.20 10.01 -7.53
C THR A 127 7.77 9.59 -7.86
N ILE A 128 6.79 10.47 -7.73
CA ILE A 128 5.36 10.14 -7.89
C ILE A 128 5.06 9.66 -9.30
N SER A 129 5.55 10.36 -10.33
CA SER A 129 5.27 9.98 -11.73
C SER A 129 5.78 8.57 -12.02
N SER A 130 7.02 8.27 -11.65
CA SER A 130 7.61 6.94 -11.84
C SER A 130 6.90 5.86 -11.01
N LYS A 131 6.39 6.19 -9.82
CA LYS A 131 5.62 5.26 -9.00
C LYS A 131 4.24 4.97 -9.62
N LEU A 132 3.56 5.98 -10.17
CA LEU A 132 2.32 5.81 -10.93
C LEU A 132 2.54 4.94 -12.18
N ASP A 133 3.64 5.15 -12.92
CA ASP A 133 3.98 4.29 -14.06
C ASP A 133 4.25 2.83 -13.65
N LEU A 134 4.91 2.62 -12.51
CA LEU A 134 5.05 1.28 -11.95
C LEU A 134 3.69 0.68 -11.58
N PHE A 135 2.81 1.44 -10.95
CA PHE A 135 1.47 0.98 -10.59
C PHE A 135 0.64 0.61 -11.82
N ARG A 136 0.71 1.41 -12.87
CA ARG A 136 0.05 1.19 -14.17
C ARG A 136 0.51 -0.10 -14.85
N THR A 137 1.81 -0.39 -14.79
CA THR A 137 2.41 -1.55 -15.50
C THR A 137 2.52 -2.81 -14.64
N SER A 138 2.31 -2.70 -13.33
CA SER A 138 2.41 -3.83 -12.41
C SER A 138 1.15 -4.70 -12.43
N ASN A 139 1.29 -5.94 -12.91
CA ASN A 139 0.21 -6.94 -12.82
C ASN A 139 -0.30 -7.13 -11.37
N PHE A 140 0.59 -7.06 -10.39
CA PHE A 140 0.23 -7.15 -8.98
C PHE A 140 -0.72 -6.02 -8.56
N ILE A 141 -0.36 -4.77 -8.84
CA ILE A 141 -1.17 -3.60 -8.46
C ILE A 141 -2.51 -3.61 -9.21
N GLN A 142 -2.48 -3.93 -10.50
CA GLN A 142 -3.69 -4.02 -11.33
C GLN A 142 -4.58 -5.22 -10.97
N SER A 143 -4.08 -6.20 -10.21
CA SER A 143 -4.86 -7.37 -9.79
C SER A 143 -5.83 -7.09 -8.62
N PHE A 144 -5.74 -5.91 -7.99
CA PHE A 144 -6.62 -5.57 -6.87
C PHE A 144 -7.97 -5.05 -7.36
N PRO A 145 -9.09 -5.71 -7.03
CA PRO A 145 -10.42 -5.27 -7.46
C PRO A 145 -10.88 -3.98 -6.76
N VAL A 146 -10.34 -3.67 -5.59
CA VAL A 146 -10.66 -2.44 -4.84
C VAL A 146 -9.37 -1.71 -4.53
N VAL A 147 -9.26 -0.46 -5.00
CA VAL A 147 -8.13 0.44 -4.71
C VAL A 147 -8.65 1.65 -3.95
N ILE A 148 -8.11 1.88 -2.76
CA ILE A 148 -8.39 3.05 -1.92
C ILE A 148 -7.19 3.99 -2.01
N LEU A 149 -7.40 5.14 -2.64
CA LEU A 149 -6.38 6.19 -2.76
C LEU A 149 -6.51 7.17 -1.59
N ALA A 150 -5.67 7.02 -0.58
CA ALA A 150 -5.55 7.93 0.55
C ALA A 150 -4.50 9.04 0.29
N CYS A 151 -4.38 9.47 -0.97
CA CYS A 151 -3.25 10.27 -1.47
C CYS A 151 -3.52 11.79 -1.52
N GLY A 152 -4.70 12.25 -1.08
CA GLY A 152 -5.07 13.67 -1.01
C GLY A 152 -4.69 14.47 -2.28
N ARG A 153 -3.84 15.49 -2.10
CA ARG A 153 -3.38 16.42 -3.16
C ARG A 153 -2.11 15.95 -3.92
N TYR A 154 -1.66 14.71 -3.71
CA TYR A 154 -0.47 14.18 -4.40
C TYR A 154 -0.78 13.72 -5.82
N ILE A 155 -2.06 13.50 -6.12
CA ILE A 155 -2.53 13.10 -7.44
C ILE A 155 -3.44 14.21 -7.98
N ASN A 156 -3.20 14.64 -9.21
CA ASN A 156 -4.11 15.49 -9.95
C ASN A 156 -5.26 14.66 -10.51
N ASN A 157 -6.48 14.96 -10.05
CA ASN A 157 -7.71 14.25 -10.41
C ASN A 157 -8.84 15.21 -10.80
N TYR A 158 -8.49 16.41 -11.25
CA TYR A 158 -9.45 17.46 -11.61
C TYR A 158 -9.51 17.64 -13.12
N GLY A 159 -10.73 17.83 -13.64
CA GLY A 159 -10.95 18.08 -15.08
C GLY A 159 -10.64 16.87 -15.95
N GLU A 160 -10.06 17.12 -17.12
CA GLU A 160 -9.67 16.09 -18.10
C GLU A 160 -8.35 15.38 -17.71
N ASP A 161 -7.51 16.02 -16.89
CA ASP A 161 -6.20 15.51 -16.47
C ASP A 161 -6.30 14.66 -15.20
N ARG A 162 -6.83 13.44 -15.34
CA ARG A 162 -7.08 12.51 -14.23
C ARG A 162 -6.04 11.40 -14.22
N GLN A 163 -4.98 11.59 -13.43
CA GLN A 163 -3.87 10.63 -13.31
C GLN A 163 -4.33 9.23 -12.81
N ILE A 164 -5.45 9.17 -12.10
CA ILE A 164 -6.06 7.88 -11.69
C ILE A 164 -6.58 7.07 -12.87
N ASP A 165 -7.14 7.72 -13.89
CA ASP A 165 -7.68 7.04 -15.06
C ASP A 165 -6.52 6.43 -15.86
N ASP A 166 -5.41 7.16 -15.98
CA ASP A 166 -4.20 6.69 -16.65
C ASP A 166 -3.53 5.53 -15.90
N THR A 167 -3.58 5.55 -14.57
CA THR A 167 -2.87 4.58 -13.72
C THR A 167 -3.65 3.29 -13.49
N PHE A 168 -4.95 3.36 -13.25
CA PHE A 168 -5.78 2.20 -12.87
C PHE A 168 -6.84 1.82 -13.91
N GLY A 169 -6.95 2.60 -15.00
CA GLY A 169 -7.92 2.38 -16.06
C GLY A 169 -9.36 2.73 -15.66
N ARG A 170 -10.19 3.07 -16.64
CA ARG A 170 -11.64 3.29 -16.46
C ARG A 170 -12.39 1.96 -16.30
N ASN A 171 -12.16 1.25 -15.20
CA ASN A 171 -13.09 0.22 -14.71
C ASN A 171 -13.61 0.53 -13.28
N GLY A 172 -13.38 1.75 -12.78
CA GLY A 172 -13.98 2.25 -11.55
C GLY A 172 -15.33 2.92 -11.84
N HIS A 173 -16.42 2.40 -11.25
CA HIS A 173 -17.66 3.17 -11.13
C HIS A 173 -17.40 4.40 -10.27
N LEU A 174 -17.40 5.58 -10.88
CA LEU A 174 -17.49 6.84 -10.16
C LEU A 174 -18.92 6.97 -9.64
N VAL A 175 -19.09 6.84 -8.33
CA VAL A 175 -20.28 7.35 -7.67
C VAL A 175 -20.04 8.86 -7.51
N GLY A 176 -20.74 9.64 -8.32
CA GLY A 176 -20.77 11.10 -8.24
C GLY A 176 -21.58 11.61 -7.05
#